data_AF-A0A929TFL9-F1
#
_entry.id   AF-A0A929TFL9-F1
#
_cell.length_a   1.000
_cell.length_b   1.000
_cell.length_c   1.000
_cell.angle_alpha   90.00
_cell.angle_beta   90.00
_cell.angle_gamma   90.00
#
_symmetry.space_group_name_H-M   'P 1'
#
loop_
_entity.id
_entity.type
_entity.pdbx_description
1 polymer ?
#
loop_
_entity_poly.entity_id
_entity_poly.type
_entity_poly.pdbx_seq_one_letter_code
_entity_poly.pdbx_strand_id
1 'polypeptide(L)'
;MLTVIAIWIYILVTAYITGYAVLACLCRRFFSYSGREKKRRIYQVRHRTAYLFAGLAVNTLYAEIFSLFHGVGLEANLVLVAICVLLLLFFSKEAKKECSECFLKIRLTKSAWFFVGVFLVMAYGTSHGYAHYDTGLYHAQAIHWIESFGVVKGLGNLHVRLAYNSAAFPLCALYSFSFFKGQSFHTVSGFFCLVLAFQCLELRDIARRRALLISDVARLVALLYLYSVYDEMISPASDYFVTVLVFYIVIAYLDLSVKKERSYAPYAFLFLLSVYALTIKLSAGMMVWVAVKPAVMLFRERGRKAWKVLAALFLLAGLVEVPFLLRNVLLSGWLIYPFAGLDLFAVDWKIPKGELLYDAKEIGAYGRGYH
;
A
#
# COMPACT_ATOMS: atom_id res chain seq x y z
N MET A 1 -0.05 -0.97 23.51
CA MET A 1 -0.43 -2.21 22.79
C MET A 1 -1.92 -2.34 22.48
N LEU A 2 -2.85 -2.26 23.45
CA LEU A 2 -4.30 -2.46 23.20
C LEU A 2 -4.89 -1.55 22.11
N THR A 3 -4.52 -0.25 22.13
CA THR A 3 -4.95 0.70 21.09
C THR A 3 -4.47 0.28 19.69
N VAL A 4 -3.22 -0.17 19.57
CA VAL A 4 -2.66 -0.67 18.29
C VAL A 4 -3.47 -1.86 17.79
N ILE A 5 -3.79 -2.81 18.67
CA ILE A 5 -4.61 -3.98 18.33
C ILE A 5 -5.99 -3.56 17.82
N ALA A 6 -6.66 -2.64 18.52
CA ALA A 6 -7.98 -2.16 18.11
C ALA A 6 -7.94 -1.47 16.73
N ILE A 7 -6.96 -0.59 16.50
CA ILE A 7 -6.77 0.09 15.22
C ILE A 7 -6.44 -0.92 14.12
N TRP A 8 -5.57 -1.90 14.38
CA TRP A 8 -5.22 -2.93 13.41
C TRP A 8 -6.38 -3.84 13.06
N ILE A 9 -7.27 -4.15 14.00
CA ILE A 9 -8.51 -4.88 13.70
C ILE A 9 -9.38 -4.03 12.75
N TYR A 10 -9.51 -2.74 13.01
CA TYR A 10 -10.24 -1.82 12.13
C TYR A 10 -9.62 -1.73 10.72
N ILE A 11 -8.30 -1.59 10.62
CA ILE A 11 -7.56 -1.60 9.34
C ILE A 11 -7.78 -2.93 8.63
N LEU A 12 -7.64 -4.07 9.33
CA LEU A 12 -7.79 -5.39 8.76
C LEU A 12 -9.18 -5.58 8.16
N VAL A 13 -10.24 -5.19 8.88
CA VAL A 13 -11.63 -5.31 8.40
C VAL A 13 -11.85 -4.42 7.18
N THR A 14 -11.52 -3.13 7.28
CA THR A 14 -11.78 -2.15 6.20
C THR A 14 -10.93 -2.44 4.96
N ALA A 15 -9.66 -2.79 5.10
CA ALA A 15 -8.79 -3.18 3.99
C ALA A 15 -9.22 -4.52 3.37
N TYR A 16 -9.60 -5.52 4.17
CA TYR A 16 -10.04 -6.80 3.61
C TYR A 16 -11.31 -6.65 2.78
N ILE A 17 -12.31 -5.88 3.25
CA ILE A 17 -13.58 -5.67 2.53
C ILE A 17 -13.34 -4.94 1.20
N THR A 18 -12.65 -3.81 1.24
CA THR A 18 -12.38 -2.98 0.04
C THR A 18 -11.49 -3.71 -0.96
N GLY A 19 -10.44 -4.38 -0.47
CA GLY A 19 -9.54 -5.17 -1.30
C GLY A 19 -10.20 -6.40 -1.92
N TYR A 20 -11.07 -7.09 -1.18
CA TYR A 20 -11.88 -8.17 -1.72
C TYR A 20 -12.79 -7.67 -2.85
N ALA A 21 -13.54 -6.59 -2.62
CA ALA A 21 -14.45 -6.02 -3.60
C ALA A 21 -13.73 -5.65 -4.90
N VAL A 22 -12.60 -4.95 -4.80
CA VAL A 22 -11.82 -4.50 -5.95
C VAL A 22 -11.21 -5.69 -6.70
N LEU A 23 -10.57 -6.63 -6.00
CA LEU A 23 -10.00 -7.81 -6.65
C LEU A 23 -11.08 -8.71 -7.27
N ALA A 24 -12.24 -8.87 -6.62
CA ALA A 24 -13.38 -9.60 -7.17
C ALA A 24 -13.89 -8.96 -8.47
N CYS A 25 -14.05 -7.64 -8.49
CA CYS A 25 -14.45 -6.89 -9.69
C CYS A 25 -13.42 -7.00 -10.81
N LEU A 26 -12.12 -6.81 -10.50
CA LEU A 26 -11.03 -6.91 -11.48
C LEU A 26 -10.91 -8.33 -12.06
N CYS A 27 -10.97 -9.35 -11.20
CA CYS A 27 -10.90 -10.76 -11.61
C CYS A 27 -12.09 -11.17 -12.48
N ARG A 28 -13.30 -10.67 -12.18
CA ARG A 28 -14.52 -10.93 -12.96
C ARG A 28 -14.50 -10.23 -14.32
N ARG A 29 -14.06 -8.96 -14.37
CA ARG A 29 -14.25 -8.08 -15.54
C ARG A 29 -13.09 -8.10 -16.54
N PHE A 30 -11.85 -8.10 -16.07
CA PHE A 30 -10.68 -7.90 -16.95
C PHE A 30 -9.86 -9.18 -17.15
N PHE A 31 -9.74 -9.97 -16.09
CA PHE A 31 -8.69 -10.98 -15.91
C PHE A 31 -9.12 -12.44 -16.06
N SER A 32 -10.38 -12.69 -16.43
CA SER A 32 -10.92 -14.04 -16.61
C SER A 32 -10.58 -14.58 -18.01
N TYR A 33 -9.40 -15.19 -18.18
CA TYR A 33 -9.16 -16.18 -19.23
C TYR A 33 -8.00 -17.09 -18.83
N SER A 34 -8.24 -18.40 -18.72
CA SER A 34 -7.20 -19.41 -18.53
C SER A 34 -7.11 -20.21 -19.82
N GLY A 35 -5.95 -20.14 -20.48
CA GLY A 35 -5.69 -20.82 -21.74
C GLY A 35 -5.62 -22.35 -21.56
N ARG A 36 -6.76 -23.03 -21.77
CA ARG A 36 -6.90 -24.36 -22.42
C ARG A 36 -8.34 -24.88 -22.43
N GLU A 37 -9.21 -24.41 -21.55
CA GLU A 37 -10.64 -24.73 -21.60
C GLU A 37 -11.43 -23.49 -22.02
N LYS A 38 -12.30 -23.61 -23.02
CA LYS A 38 -13.28 -22.59 -23.43
C LYS A 38 -14.32 -22.24 -22.32
N LYS A 39 -14.04 -22.53 -21.04
CA LYS A 39 -14.86 -22.15 -19.89
C LYS A 39 -14.20 -20.95 -19.19
N ARG A 40 -14.94 -19.84 -19.09
CA ARG A 40 -14.58 -18.67 -18.27
C ARG A 40 -14.42 -19.12 -16.81
N ARG A 41 -13.21 -19.44 -16.35
CA ARG A 41 -12.92 -19.61 -14.92
C ARG A 41 -12.38 -18.28 -14.38
N ILE A 42 -13.11 -17.70 -13.43
CA ILE A 42 -12.70 -16.49 -12.71
C ILE A 42 -11.41 -16.83 -11.93
N TYR A 43 -10.36 -16.01 -12.08
CA TYR A 43 -9.14 -16.18 -11.31
C TYR A 43 -9.45 -16.01 -9.82
N GLN A 44 -9.09 -17.02 -9.01
CA GLN A 44 -9.23 -16.95 -7.56
C GLN A 44 -7.91 -16.50 -6.95
N VAL A 45 -7.96 -15.40 -6.19
CA VAL A 45 -6.81 -14.87 -5.48
C VAL A 45 -6.38 -15.89 -4.42
N ARG A 46 -5.12 -16.34 -4.50
CA ARG A 46 -4.61 -17.44 -3.68
C ARG A 46 -4.18 -17.02 -2.28
N HIS A 47 -3.59 -15.82 -2.15
CA HIS A 47 -3.06 -15.33 -0.88
C HIS A 47 -3.98 -14.25 -0.30
N ARG A 48 -4.43 -14.43 0.95
CA ARG A 48 -5.31 -13.47 1.64
C ARG A 48 -4.62 -12.12 1.89
N THR A 49 -3.29 -12.11 1.96
CA THR A 49 -2.45 -10.89 2.01
C THR A 49 -2.65 -10.01 0.79
N ALA A 50 -3.01 -10.57 -0.37
CA ALA A 50 -3.32 -9.78 -1.57
C ALA A 50 -4.59 -8.95 -1.41
N TYR A 51 -5.62 -9.46 -0.71
CA TYR A 51 -6.80 -8.66 -0.37
C TYR A 51 -6.42 -7.51 0.56
N LEU A 52 -5.53 -7.73 1.54
CA LEU A 52 -5.08 -6.67 2.44
C LEU A 52 -4.32 -5.57 1.70
N PHE A 53 -3.31 -5.90 0.88
CA PHE A 53 -2.58 -4.87 0.13
C PHE A 53 -3.44 -4.18 -0.95
N ALA A 54 -4.35 -4.90 -1.60
CA ALA A 54 -5.32 -4.27 -2.50
C ALA A 54 -6.20 -3.26 -1.75
N GLY A 55 -6.68 -3.63 -0.56
CA GLY A 55 -7.49 -2.76 0.28
C GLY A 55 -6.73 -1.55 0.79
N LEU A 56 -5.49 -1.73 1.25
CA LEU A 56 -4.63 -0.64 1.68
C LEU A 56 -4.37 0.36 0.54
N ALA A 57 -4.13 -0.11 -0.69
CA ALA A 57 -3.99 0.76 -1.86
C ALA A 57 -5.29 1.53 -2.16
N VAL A 58 -6.44 0.86 -2.09
CA VAL A 58 -7.77 1.48 -2.33
C VAL A 58 -8.13 2.49 -1.25
N ASN A 59 -7.88 2.17 0.02
CA ASN A 59 -8.13 3.06 1.13
C ASN A 59 -7.17 4.25 1.13
N THR A 60 -5.95 4.06 0.63
CA THR A 60 -5.02 5.17 0.38
C THR A 60 -5.57 6.09 -0.71
N LEU A 61 -5.94 5.52 -1.87
CA LEU A 61 -6.53 6.30 -2.96
C LEU A 61 -7.76 7.09 -2.49
N TYR A 62 -8.62 6.45 -1.71
CA TYR A 62 -9.76 7.12 -1.07
C TYR A 62 -9.31 8.29 -0.19
N ALA A 63 -8.34 8.09 0.72
CA ALA A 63 -7.84 9.13 1.60
C ALA A 63 -7.16 10.28 0.83
N GLU A 64 -6.40 9.98 -0.23
CA GLU A 64 -5.79 11.00 -1.08
C GLU A 64 -6.84 11.87 -1.75
N ILE A 65 -7.88 11.25 -2.35
CA ILE A 65 -8.97 11.97 -2.98
C ILE A 65 -9.74 12.80 -1.94
N PHE A 66 -10.08 12.21 -0.79
CA PHE A 66 -10.80 12.90 0.27
C PHE A 66 -10.02 14.13 0.76
N SER A 67 -8.70 14.00 0.93
CA SER A 67 -7.82 15.08 1.38
C SER A 67 -7.77 16.29 0.45
N LEU A 68 -8.16 16.15 -0.82
CA LEU A 68 -8.25 17.28 -1.75
C LEU A 68 -9.41 18.23 -1.43
N PHE A 69 -10.42 17.75 -0.70
CA PHE A 69 -11.64 18.49 -0.42
C PHE A 69 -11.84 18.80 1.06
N HIS A 70 -11.40 17.90 1.95
CA HIS A 70 -11.65 18.04 3.39
C HIS A 70 -10.59 17.31 4.24
N GLY A 71 -10.57 17.62 5.54
CA GLY A 71 -9.70 16.95 6.53
C GLY A 71 -10.00 15.46 6.68
N VAL A 72 -8.96 14.63 6.64
CA VAL A 72 -9.07 13.16 6.74
C VAL A 72 -9.17 12.76 8.22
N GLY A 73 -10.34 12.99 8.82
CA GLY A 73 -10.63 12.69 10.22
C GLY A 73 -11.84 11.75 10.41
N LEU A 74 -12.75 12.12 11.31
CA LEU A 74 -13.94 11.33 11.63
C LEU A 74 -14.86 11.16 10.42
N GLU A 75 -15.10 12.24 9.66
CA GLU A 75 -15.98 12.22 8.49
C GLU A 75 -15.51 11.24 7.41
N ALA A 76 -14.20 11.25 7.12
CA ALA A 76 -13.59 10.31 6.20
C ALA A 76 -13.76 8.85 6.67
N ASN A 77 -13.69 8.60 7.98
CA ASN A 77 -13.92 7.27 8.55
C ASN A 77 -15.39 6.84 8.47
N LEU A 78 -16.34 7.74 8.72
CA LEU A 78 -17.78 7.46 8.59
C LEU A 78 -18.15 7.08 7.15
N VAL A 79 -17.63 7.82 6.17
CA VAL A 79 -17.84 7.51 4.74
C VAL A 79 -17.19 6.18 4.37
N LEU A 80 -15.97 5.89 4.84
CA LEU A 80 -15.31 4.59 4.61
C LEU A 80 -16.13 3.43 5.18
N VAL A 81 -16.65 3.57 6.40
CA VAL A 81 -17.49 2.55 7.04
C VAL A 81 -18.78 2.34 6.25
N ALA A 82 -19.44 3.42 5.81
CA ALA A 82 -20.64 3.33 4.98
C ALA A 82 -20.35 2.57 3.67
N ILE A 83 -19.23 2.88 2.99
CA ILE A 83 -18.78 2.13 1.80
C ILE A 83 -18.56 0.65 2.14
N CYS A 84 -17.88 0.34 3.25
CA CYS A 84 -17.65 -1.05 3.66
C CYS A 84 -18.96 -1.80 3.93
N VAL A 85 -19.94 -1.17 4.57
CA VAL A 85 -21.27 -1.76 4.80
C VAL A 85 -21.97 -2.03 3.48
N LEU A 86 -21.99 -1.07 2.55
CA LEU A 86 -22.59 -1.25 1.22
C LEU A 86 -21.92 -2.40 0.45
N LEU A 87 -20.59 -2.50 0.51
CA LEU A 87 -19.84 -3.60 -0.13
C LEU A 87 -20.17 -4.96 0.52
N LEU A 88 -20.31 -5.03 1.84
CA LEU A 88 -20.72 -6.24 2.55
C LEU A 88 -22.14 -6.67 2.17
N LEU A 89 -23.06 -5.72 1.96
CA LEU A 89 -24.41 -6.02 1.50
C LEU A 89 -24.39 -6.58 0.05
N PHE A 90 -23.59 -5.96 -0.83
CA PHE A 90 -23.46 -6.37 -2.22
C PHE A 90 -22.78 -7.75 -2.39
N PHE A 91 -21.75 -8.05 -1.58
CA PHE A 91 -21.04 -9.33 -1.57
C PHE A 91 -21.44 -10.24 -0.40
N SER A 92 -22.68 -10.13 0.08
CA SER A 92 -23.14 -10.78 1.32
C SER A 92 -23.04 -12.30 1.30
N LYS A 93 -23.23 -12.95 0.14
CA LYS A 93 -23.08 -14.41 0.00
C LYS A 93 -21.63 -14.85 0.14
N GLU A 94 -20.73 -14.15 -0.56
CA GLU A 94 -19.30 -14.41 -0.50
C GLU A 94 -18.71 -14.09 0.87
N ALA A 95 -19.14 -12.99 1.51
CA ALA A 95 -18.73 -12.62 2.86
C ALA A 95 -19.13 -13.70 3.88
N LYS A 96 -20.38 -14.20 3.83
CA LYS A 96 -20.84 -15.31 4.69
C LYS A 96 -20.00 -16.57 4.51
N LYS A 97 -19.67 -16.90 3.25
CA LYS A 97 -18.84 -18.05 2.93
C LYS A 97 -17.41 -17.91 3.48
N GLU A 98 -16.76 -16.76 3.26
CA GLU A 98 -15.41 -16.49 3.77
C GLU A 98 -15.37 -16.53 5.30
N CYS A 99 -16.35 -15.93 5.99
CA CYS A 99 -16.45 -15.99 7.44
C CYS A 99 -16.57 -17.44 7.95
N SER A 100 -17.42 -18.25 7.32
CA SER A 100 -17.59 -19.66 7.67
C SER A 100 -16.29 -20.46 7.47
N GLU A 101 -15.60 -20.27 6.34
CA GLU A 101 -14.33 -20.93 6.06
C GLU A 101 -13.21 -20.50 7.01
N CYS A 102 -13.14 -19.21 7.36
CA CYS A 102 -12.20 -18.69 8.36
C CYS A 102 -12.43 -19.33 9.72
N PHE A 103 -13.68 -19.33 10.20
CA PHE A 103 -14.05 -19.89 11.49
C PHE A 103 -13.72 -21.38 11.57
N LEU A 104 -14.04 -22.13 10.51
CA LEU A 104 -13.73 -23.55 10.42
C LEU A 104 -12.21 -23.80 10.44
N LYS A 105 -11.42 -23.02 9.69
CA LYS A 105 -9.94 -23.15 9.70
C LYS A 105 -9.32 -22.83 11.05
N ILE A 106 -9.82 -21.80 11.74
CA ILE A 106 -9.36 -21.41 13.09
C ILE A 106 -9.67 -22.55 14.07
N ARG A 107 -10.87 -23.14 14.01
CA ARG A 107 -11.28 -24.22 14.89
C ARG A 107 -10.52 -25.52 14.65
N LEU A 108 -10.21 -25.84 13.39
CA LEU A 108 -9.62 -27.13 13.01
C LEU A 108 -8.09 -27.15 12.97
N THR A 109 -7.42 -25.99 12.89
CA THR A 109 -5.97 -25.96 12.59
C THR A 109 -5.20 -25.20 13.65
N LYS A 110 -4.23 -25.88 14.30
CA LYS A 110 -3.25 -25.23 15.20
C LYS A 110 -2.42 -24.13 14.51
N SER A 111 -2.42 -24.07 13.18
CA SER A 111 -1.74 -23.04 12.40
C SER A 111 -2.24 -21.61 12.68
N ALA A 112 -3.50 -21.46 13.12
CA ALA A 112 -4.10 -20.15 13.42
C ALA A 112 -3.38 -19.44 14.58
N TRP A 113 -2.94 -20.19 15.60
CA TRP A 113 -2.21 -19.63 16.74
C TRP A 113 -0.88 -18.98 16.37
N PHE A 114 -0.22 -19.44 15.30
CA PHE A 114 0.98 -18.76 14.80
C PHE A 114 0.68 -17.38 14.21
N PHE A 115 -0.45 -17.22 13.52
CA PHE A 115 -0.85 -15.91 13.01
C PHE A 115 -1.18 -14.96 14.16
N VAL A 116 -1.84 -15.47 15.21
CA VAL A 116 -2.10 -14.70 16.44
C VAL A 116 -0.78 -14.33 17.13
N GLY A 117 0.16 -15.27 17.24
CA GLY A 117 1.49 -15.02 17.83
C GLY A 117 2.26 -13.94 17.08
N VAL A 118 2.35 -14.04 15.75
CA VAL A 118 2.98 -13.00 14.92
C VAL A 118 2.23 -11.67 15.07
N PHE A 119 0.91 -11.68 15.06
CA PHE A 119 0.11 -10.47 15.26
C PHE A 119 0.45 -9.77 16.57
N LEU A 120 0.53 -10.51 17.68
CA LEU A 120 0.86 -9.97 19.00
C LEU A 120 2.30 -9.47 19.09
N VAL A 121 3.27 -10.19 18.52
CA VAL A 121 4.67 -9.75 18.47
C VAL A 121 4.78 -8.44 17.70
N MET A 122 4.23 -8.36 16.50
CA MET A 122 4.28 -7.13 15.69
C MET A 122 3.53 -5.97 16.35
N ALA A 123 2.39 -6.25 17.02
CA ALA A 123 1.65 -5.23 17.77
C ALA A 123 2.43 -4.73 18.99
N TYR A 124 3.21 -5.61 19.64
CA TYR A 124 4.09 -5.23 20.73
C TYR A 124 5.17 -4.26 20.24
N GLY A 125 5.91 -4.63 19.19
CA GLY A 125 6.95 -3.78 18.58
C GLY A 125 6.42 -2.42 18.12
N THR A 126 5.29 -2.40 17.41
CA THR A 126 4.64 -1.15 16.98
C THR A 126 4.22 -0.26 18.16
N SER A 127 3.94 -0.85 19.33
CA SER A 127 3.43 -0.09 20.48
C SER A 127 4.48 0.38 21.49
N HIS A 128 5.71 -0.18 21.45
CA HIS A 128 6.81 0.18 22.34
C HIS A 128 8.07 0.64 21.59
N GLY A 129 8.02 0.70 20.26
CA GLY A 129 9.11 1.21 19.44
C GLY A 129 9.37 2.70 19.66
N TYR A 130 10.52 3.16 19.21
CA TYR A 130 10.90 4.58 19.19
C TYR A 130 10.60 5.20 17.83
N ALA A 131 10.27 6.50 17.85
CA ALA A 131 10.01 7.23 16.62
C ALA A 131 11.33 7.60 15.94
N HIS A 132 11.41 7.33 14.64
CA HIS A 132 12.47 7.78 13.76
C HIS A 132 12.54 9.31 13.79
N TYR A 133 13.76 9.85 13.68
CA TYR A 133 14.04 11.29 13.77
C TYR A 133 13.11 12.16 12.92
N ASP A 134 12.90 11.76 11.66
CA ASP A 134 12.01 12.46 10.71
C ASP A 134 10.53 12.52 11.13
N THR A 135 10.10 11.62 12.02
CA THR A 135 8.73 11.61 12.54
C THR A 135 8.43 12.92 13.26
N GLY A 136 9.38 13.36 14.09
CA GLY A 136 9.31 14.63 14.81
C GLY A 136 9.65 15.84 13.94
N LEU A 137 10.35 15.65 12.82
CA LEU A 137 10.70 16.75 11.91
C LEU A 137 9.59 17.16 10.95
N TYR A 138 8.86 16.21 10.37
CA TYR A 138 7.80 16.54 9.43
C TYR A 138 6.71 15.49 9.27
N HIS A 139 6.95 14.18 9.51
CA HIS A 139 5.91 13.18 9.22
C HIS A 139 4.65 13.40 10.06
N ALA A 140 4.80 13.55 11.38
CA ALA A 140 3.67 13.74 12.27
C ALA A 140 2.92 15.04 11.96
N GLN A 141 3.65 16.14 11.66
CA GLN A 141 3.03 17.42 11.32
C GLN A 141 2.28 17.35 9.98
N ALA A 142 2.88 16.76 8.95
CA ALA A 142 2.24 16.59 7.64
C ALA A 142 0.95 15.75 7.76
N ILE A 143 0.97 14.69 8.57
CA ILE A 143 -0.21 13.87 8.85
C ILE A 143 -1.28 14.69 9.58
N HIS A 144 -0.92 15.45 10.61
CA HIS A 144 -1.86 16.31 11.35
C HIS A 144 -2.51 17.40 10.48
N TRP A 145 -1.76 17.99 9.53
CA TRP A 145 -2.33 18.90 8.53
C TRP A 145 -3.39 18.21 7.67
N ILE A 146 -3.10 16.99 7.20
CA ILE A 146 -4.05 16.21 6.39
C ILE A 146 -5.31 15.84 7.19
N GLU A 147 -5.17 15.49 8.47
CA GLU A 147 -6.30 15.18 9.34
C GLU A 147 -7.22 16.38 9.55
N SER A 148 -6.64 17.54 9.82
CA SER A 148 -7.39 18.73 10.24
C SER A 148 -7.95 19.52 9.06
N PHE A 149 -7.18 19.63 7.97
CA PHE A 149 -7.47 20.54 6.85
C PHE A 149 -7.44 19.86 5.49
N GLY A 150 -6.92 18.64 5.39
CA GLY A 150 -6.64 18.00 4.10
C GLY A 150 -5.40 18.64 3.47
N VAL A 151 -5.47 18.94 2.18
CA VAL A 151 -4.36 19.49 1.42
C VAL A 151 -4.46 21.01 1.39
N VAL A 152 -3.48 21.68 2.03
CA VAL A 152 -3.41 23.14 2.08
C VAL A 152 -2.53 23.65 0.93
N LYS A 153 -3.07 24.59 0.15
CA LYS A 153 -2.36 25.21 -0.98
C LYS A 153 -1.11 25.94 -0.49
N GLY A 154 0.04 25.64 -1.08
CA GLY A 154 1.29 26.31 -0.77
C GLY A 154 1.88 26.00 0.60
N LEU A 155 1.44 24.94 1.28
CA LEU A 155 1.91 24.60 2.62
C LEU A 155 3.44 24.47 2.70
N GLY A 156 4.09 24.07 1.61
CA GLY A 156 5.54 24.01 1.54
C GLY A 156 6.26 25.36 1.64
N ASN A 157 5.59 26.50 1.39
CA ASN A 157 6.18 27.82 1.63
C ASN A 157 6.22 28.19 3.11
N LEU A 158 5.41 27.55 3.96
CA LEU A 158 5.54 27.71 5.41
C LEU A 158 6.79 26.98 5.92
N HIS A 159 7.01 25.77 5.41
CA HIS A 159 8.20 24.98 5.66
C HIS A 159 8.37 23.94 4.55
N VAL A 160 9.53 23.90 3.88
CA VAL A 160 9.76 23.08 2.68
C VAL A 160 9.43 21.60 2.87
N ARG A 161 9.72 21.04 4.04
CA ARG A 161 9.43 19.63 4.35
C ARG A 161 7.93 19.28 4.38
N LEU A 162 7.05 20.27 4.51
CA LEU A 162 5.59 20.06 4.39
C LEU A 162 5.14 19.92 2.93
N ALA A 163 6.00 20.22 1.96
CA ALA A 163 5.78 19.87 0.55
C ALA A 163 6.14 18.41 0.23
N TYR A 164 6.79 17.68 1.13
CA TYR A 164 7.10 16.26 0.93
C TYR A 164 5.82 15.44 0.89
N ASN A 165 5.39 15.12 -0.32
CA ASN A 165 4.17 14.37 -0.53
C ASN A 165 4.46 12.86 -0.60
N SER A 166 3.81 12.09 0.27
CA SER A 166 3.76 10.64 0.20
C SER A 166 2.31 10.18 0.33
N ALA A 167 1.88 9.25 -0.51
CA ALA A 167 0.56 8.64 -0.41
C ALA A 167 0.37 7.87 0.92
N ALA A 168 1.44 7.50 1.62
CA ALA A 168 1.35 6.91 2.94
C ALA A 168 0.78 7.89 4.00
N PHE A 169 0.96 9.21 3.84
CA PHE A 169 0.51 10.16 4.86
C PHE A 169 -1.02 10.29 4.95
N PRO A 170 -1.78 10.38 3.84
CA PRO A 170 -3.25 10.31 3.93
C PRO A 170 -3.76 8.98 4.48
N LEU A 171 -3.10 7.86 4.18
CA LEU A 171 -3.46 6.57 4.78
C LEU A 171 -3.22 6.58 6.30
N CYS A 172 -2.10 7.15 6.75
CA CYS A 172 -1.82 7.34 8.17
C CYS A 172 -2.86 8.25 8.83
N ALA A 173 -3.25 9.36 8.20
CA ALA A 173 -4.29 10.26 8.69
C ALA A 173 -5.65 9.54 8.82
N LEU A 174 -6.03 8.76 7.81
CA LEU A 174 -7.28 7.97 7.81
C LEU A 174 -7.37 7.04 9.03
N TYR A 175 -6.25 6.42 9.41
CA TYR A 175 -6.19 5.46 10.50
C TYR A 175 -5.53 5.99 11.78
N SER A 176 -5.35 7.30 11.90
CA SER A 176 -4.69 7.90 13.06
C SER A 176 -5.63 8.03 14.25
N PHE A 177 -6.95 8.03 14.03
CA PHE A 177 -7.95 8.23 15.08
C PHE A 177 -7.76 9.52 15.91
N SER A 178 -7.12 10.56 15.33
CA SER A 178 -6.82 11.81 16.04
C SER A 178 -8.06 12.51 16.60
N PHE A 179 -9.22 12.30 15.99
CA PHE A 179 -10.52 12.82 16.44
C PHE A 179 -11.00 12.32 17.82
N PHE A 180 -10.42 11.25 18.39
CA PHE A 180 -10.83 10.78 19.73
C PHE A 180 -10.11 11.49 20.89
N LYS A 181 -8.82 11.82 20.72
CA LYS A 181 -7.97 12.32 21.82
C LYS A 181 -7.10 13.52 21.43
N GLY A 182 -7.25 14.05 20.21
CA GLY A 182 -6.37 15.09 19.66
C GLY A 182 -4.96 14.61 19.30
N GLN A 183 -4.59 13.36 19.63
CA GLN A 183 -3.30 12.76 19.32
C GLN A 183 -3.44 11.73 18.20
N SER A 184 -2.53 11.78 17.23
CA SER A 184 -2.47 10.81 16.13
C SER A 184 -1.77 9.53 16.52
N PHE A 185 -2.42 8.40 16.26
CA PHE A 185 -1.85 7.07 16.43
C PHE A 185 -1.16 6.61 15.13
N HIS A 186 0.18 6.68 15.11
CA HIS A 186 0.98 6.21 13.98
C HIS A 186 1.20 4.70 14.07
N THR A 187 0.30 3.90 13.48
CA THR A 187 0.35 2.42 13.57
C THR A 187 0.33 1.71 12.22
N VAL A 188 0.17 2.46 11.13
CA VAL A 188 -0.07 1.90 9.79
C VAL A 188 1.20 1.27 9.20
N SER A 189 2.38 1.86 9.43
CA SER A 189 3.67 1.29 9.04
C SER A 189 3.90 -0.08 9.68
N GLY A 190 3.63 -0.20 10.99
CA GLY A 190 3.65 -1.47 11.69
C GLY A 190 2.65 -2.48 11.12
N PHE A 191 1.46 -2.02 10.68
CA PHE A 191 0.50 -2.89 10.00
C PHE A 191 1.02 -3.42 8.66
N PHE A 192 1.71 -2.58 7.87
CA PHE A 192 2.38 -3.03 6.64
C PHE A 192 3.40 -4.14 6.96
N CYS A 193 4.24 -3.91 7.98
CA CYS A 193 5.20 -4.90 8.48
C CYS A 193 4.51 -6.21 8.90
N LEU A 194 3.36 -6.13 9.58
CA LEU A 194 2.54 -7.29 9.95
C LEU A 194 2.06 -8.08 8.71
N VAL A 195 1.55 -7.41 7.68
CA VAL A 195 1.07 -8.09 6.46
C VAL A 195 2.23 -8.81 5.75
N LEU A 196 3.43 -8.21 5.72
CA LEU A 196 4.63 -8.87 5.21
C LEU A 196 5.07 -10.04 6.09
N ALA A 197 5.00 -9.91 7.42
CA ALA A 197 5.29 -11.00 8.35
C ALA A 197 4.34 -12.20 8.11
N PHE A 198 3.06 -11.95 7.84
CA PHE A 198 2.11 -12.99 7.44
C PHE A 198 2.48 -13.67 6.12
N GLN A 199 3.06 -12.95 5.15
CA GLN A 199 3.57 -13.55 3.92
C GLN A 199 4.80 -14.45 4.19
N CYS A 200 5.63 -14.08 5.16
CA CYS A 200 6.83 -14.84 5.55
C CYS A 200 6.50 -16.13 6.31
N LEU A 201 5.29 -16.26 6.86
CA LEU A 201 4.85 -17.49 7.54
C LEU A 201 4.80 -18.73 6.62
N GLU A 202 4.88 -18.58 5.30
CA GLU A 202 4.99 -19.70 4.36
C GLU A 202 6.37 -20.39 4.40
N LEU A 203 7.38 -19.81 5.07
CA LEU A 203 8.66 -20.47 5.36
C LEU A 203 8.48 -21.79 6.13
N ARG A 204 7.38 -21.92 6.89
CA ARG A 204 7.02 -23.17 7.58
C ARG A 204 6.82 -24.34 6.62
N ASP A 205 6.44 -24.06 5.38
CA ASP A 205 6.24 -25.09 4.36
C ASP A 205 7.56 -25.60 3.79
N ILE A 206 8.73 -25.01 4.10
CA ILE A 206 10.04 -25.54 3.67
C ILE A 206 10.23 -26.96 4.19
N ALA A 207 9.99 -27.17 5.49
CA ALA A 207 10.13 -28.49 6.12
C ALA A 207 9.20 -29.54 5.50
N ARG A 208 7.97 -29.12 5.13
CA ARG A 208 7.00 -29.99 4.46
C ARG A 208 7.39 -30.29 3.01
N ARG A 209 7.87 -29.28 2.27
CA ARG A 209 8.26 -29.39 0.86
C ARG A 209 9.61 -30.08 0.67
N ARG A 210 10.46 -30.12 1.70
CA ARG A 210 11.85 -30.63 1.66
C ARG A 210 12.69 -29.99 0.55
N ALA A 211 12.37 -28.76 0.17
CA ALA A 211 13.05 -28.02 -0.88
C ALA A 211 13.00 -26.52 -0.57
N LEU A 212 14.07 -25.82 -0.91
CA LEU A 212 14.20 -24.38 -0.74
C LEU A 212 13.95 -23.69 -2.08
N LEU A 213 12.96 -22.80 -2.13
CA LEU A 213 12.68 -22.01 -3.32
C LEU A 213 13.35 -20.64 -3.23
N ILE A 214 13.54 -20.01 -4.39
CA ILE A 214 14.02 -18.62 -4.47
C ILE A 214 13.07 -17.67 -3.72
N SER A 215 11.76 -17.95 -3.72
CA SER A 215 10.80 -17.16 -2.96
C SER A 215 10.91 -17.36 -1.43
N ASP A 216 11.50 -18.46 -0.97
CA ASP A 216 11.82 -18.67 0.45
C ASP A 216 13.05 -17.85 0.88
N VAL A 217 14.07 -17.74 0.01
CA VAL A 217 15.21 -16.84 0.26
C VAL A 217 14.75 -15.39 0.39
N ALA A 218 13.89 -14.93 -0.52
CA ALA A 218 13.35 -13.57 -0.46
C ALA A 218 12.55 -13.32 0.85
N ARG A 219 11.80 -14.31 1.34
CA ARG A 219 11.12 -14.23 2.64
C ARG A 219 12.09 -14.17 3.81
N LEU A 220 13.21 -14.89 3.77
CA LEU A 220 14.23 -14.83 4.81
C LEU A 220 14.88 -13.43 4.86
N VAL A 221 15.20 -12.85 3.71
CA VAL A 221 15.72 -11.47 3.64
C VAL A 221 14.67 -10.47 4.15
N ALA A 222 13.40 -10.65 3.80
CA ALA A 222 12.31 -9.83 4.32
C ALA A 222 12.18 -9.95 5.85
N LEU A 223 12.39 -11.12 6.44
CA LEU A 223 12.42 -11.29 7.91
C LEU A 223 13.61 -10.55 8.55
N LEU A 224 14.79 -10.58 7.92
CA LEU A 224 15.95 -9.81 8.41
C LEU A 224 15.67 -8.31 8.39
N TYR A 225 14.99 -7.82 7.34
CA TYR A 225 14.54 -6.43 7.28
C TYR A 225 13.49 -6.13 8.37
N LEU A 226 12.49 -6.99 8.55
CA LEU A 226 11.48 -6.81 9.61
C LEU A 226 12.10 -6.79 11.01
N TYR A 227 13.17 -7.56 11.23
CA TYR A 227 13.96 -7.52 12.45
C TYR A 227 14.71 -6.18 12.59
N SER A 228 15.35 -5.68 11.53
CA SER A 228 16.12 -4.44 11.59
C SER A 228 15.25 -3.21 11.87
N VAL A 229 14.02 -3.18 11.35
CA VAL A 229 13.08 -2.05 11.58
C VAL A 229 12.14 -2.27 12.76
N TYR A 230 12.34 -3.33 13.54
CA TYR A 230 11.36 -3.78 14.53
C TYR A 230 11.04 -2.71 15.57
N ASP A 231 12.06 -2.05 16.09
CA ASP A 231 11.91 -1.01 17.11
C ASP A 231 11.50 0.35 16.53
N GLU A 232 11.52 0.52 15.20
CA GLU A 232 11.23 1.79 14.53
C GLU A 232 9.92 1.80 13.75
N MET A 233 9.25 0.65 13.62
CA MET A 233 8.08 0.48 12.75
C MET A 233 6.86 1.32 13.16
N ILE A 234 6.86 1.96 14.33
CA ILE A 234 5.84 2.95 14.73
C ILE A 234 5.90 4.22 13.86
N SER A 235 7.06 4.49 13.27
CA SER A 235 7.31 5.71 12.51
C SER A 235 6.60 5.67 11.16
N PRO A 236 5.84 6.71 10.78
CA PRO A 236 5.18 6.79 9.49
C PRO A 236 6.15 7.16 8.35
N ALA A 237 7.36 6.60 8.35
CA ALA A 237 8.38 6.85 7.34
C ALA A 237 8.03 6.14 6.03
N SER A 238 8.05 6.89 4.91
CA SER A 238 7.73 6.36 3.57
C SER A 238 8.64 5.20 3.15
N ASP A 239 9.89 5.18 3.65
CA ASP A 239 10.84 4.08 3.47
C ASP A 239 10.34 2.74 4.00
N TYR A 240 9.67 2.75 5.16
CA TYR A 240 9.15 1.52 5.75
C TYR A 240 8.00 0.95 4.92
N PHE A 241 7.08 1.80 4.49
CA PHE A 241 5.98 1.39 3.61
C PHE A 241 6.48 0.85 2.27
N VAL A 242 7.37 1.60 1.60
CA VAL A 242 7.82 1.25 0.25
C VAL A 242 8.69 0.00 0.25
N THR A 243 9.59 -0.16 1.23
CA THR A 243 10.45 -1.35 1.32
C THR A 243 9.63 -2.60 1.61
N VAL A 244 8.63 -2.50 2.49
CA VAL A 244 7.67 -3.58 2.74
C VAL A 244 6.91 -3.97 1.48
N LEU A 245 6.40 -2.98 0.72
CA LEU A 245 5.69 -3.23 -0.54
C LEU A 245 6.61 -3.89 -1.57
N VAL A 246 7.85 -3.43 -1.71
CA VAL A 246 8.84 -4.01 -2.63
C VAL A 246 9.10 -5.48 -2.26
N PHE A 247 9.36 -5.79 -0.99
CA PHE A 247 9.51 -7.18 -0.54
C PHE A 247 8.28 -8.01 -0.86
N TYR A 248 7.08 -7.50 -0.56
CA TYR A 248 5.84 -8.19 -0.88
C TYR A 248 5.70 -8.48 -2.39
N ILE A 249 5.93 -7.47 -3.23
CA ILE A 249 5.83 -7.59 -4.70
C ILE A 249 6.85 -8.62 -5.22
N VAL A 250 8.10 -8.56 -4.75
CA VAL A 250 9.16 -9.50 -5.15
C VAL A 250 8.81 -10.92 -4.72
N ILE A 251 8.42 -11.14 -3.46
CA ILE A 251 8.02 -12.45 -2.94
C ILE A 251 6.85 -13.01 -3.75
N ALA A 252 5.79 -12.21 -3.96
CA ALA A 252 4.62 -12.62 -4.72
C ALA A 252 4.98 -12.92 -6.18
N TYR A 253 5.82 -12.11 -6.82
CA TYR A 253 6.28 -12.33 -8.19
C TYR A 253 7.07 -13.64 -8.33
N LEU A 254 7.96 -13.92 -7.37
CA LEU A 254 8.73 -15.16 -7.33
C LEU A 254 7.83 -16.38 -7.12
N ASP A 255 6.84 -16.30 -6.22
CA ASP A 255 5.88 -17.39 -6.03
C ASP A 255 5.09 -17.70 -7.29
N LEU A 256 4.60 -16.66 -7.98
CA LEU A 256 3.89 -16.82 -9.25
C LEU A 256 4.80 -17.44 -10.31
N SER A 257 6.09 -17.07 -10.31
CA SER A 257 7.08 -17.59 -11.25
C SER A 257 7.42 -19.06 -10.98
N VAL A 258 7.66 -19.44 -9.72
CA VAL A 258 7.93 -20.83 -9.34
C VAL A 258 6.71 -21.72 -9.60
N LYS A 259 5.51 -21.23 -9.31
CA LYS A 259 4.25 -21.94 -9.60
C LYS A 259 3.90 -21.97 -11.09
N LYS A 260 4.72 -21.35 -11.96
CA LYS A 260 4.50 -21.21 -13.41
C LYS A 260 3.09 -20.70 -13.71
N GLU A 261 2.66 -19.66 -12.98
CA GLU A 261 1.32 -19.10 -13.11
C GLU A 261 1.08 -18.64 -14.55
N ARG A 262 -0.03 -19.12 -15.13
CA ARG A 262 -0.38 -18.89 -16.53
C ARG A 262 -1.27 -17.68 -16.71
N SER A 263 -2.00 -17.28 -15.68
CA SER A 263 -2.81 -16.06 -15.74
C SER A 263 -1.93 -14.82 -15.64
N TYR A 264 -2.15 -13.83 -16.50
CA TYR A 264 -1.50 -12.51 -16.40
C TYR A 264 -2.10 -11.65 -15.26
N ALA A 265 -3.29 -12.02 -14.75
CA ALA A 265 -4.04 -11.27 -13.74
C ALA A 265 -3.26 -10.95 -12.44
N PRO A 266 -2.65 -11.94 -11.76
CA PRO A 266 -1.89 -11.65 -10.54
C PRO A 266 -0.67 -10.78 -10.82
N TYR A 267 -0.02 -10.93 -11.98
CA TYR A 267 1.09 -10.05 -12.36
C TYR A 267 0.63 -8.61 -12.65
N ALA A 268 -0.54 -8.44 -13.27
CA ALA A 268 -1.15 -7.12 -13.48
C ALA A 268 -1.53 -6.45 -12.15
N PHE A 269 -1.97 -7.22 -11.15
CA PHE A 269 -2.16 -6.71 -9.79
C PHE A 269 -0.83 -6.25 -9.16
N LEU A 270 0.25 -7.03 -9.30
CA LEU A 270 1.57 -6.62 -8.81
C LEU A 270 2.08 -5.35 -9.50
N PHE A 271 1.76 -5.15 -10.79
CA PHE A 271 2.02 -3.90 -11.49
C PHE A 271 1.26 -2.72 -10.86
N LEU A 272 -0.04 -2.86 -10.59
CA LEU A 272 -0.81 -1.79 -9.92
C LEU A 272 -0.28 -1.50 -8.50
N LEU A 273 0.17 -2.52 -7.77
CA LEU A 273 0.87 -2.31 -6.49
C LEU A 273 2.21 -1.60 -6.66
N SER A 274 2.95 -1.83 -7.76
CA SER A 274 4.19 -1.09 -8.03
C SER A 274 3.94 0.38 -8.35
N VAL A 275 2.84 0.69 -9.04
CA VAL A 275 2.37 2.08 -9.26
C VAL A 275 1.98 2.72 -7.94
N TYR A 276 1.26 2.01 -7.07
CA TYR A 276 0.98 2.49 -5.72
C TYR A 276 2.25 2.71 -4.89
N ALA A 277 3.25 1.83 -4.98
CA ALA A 277 4.53 2.03 -4.30
C ALA A 277 5.26 3.29 -4.78
N LEU A 278 5.14 3.65 -6.07
CA LEU A 278 5.70 4.87 -6.64
C LEU A 278 5.08 6.14 -6.02
N THR A 279 3.78 6.15 -5.71
CA THR A 279 3.12 7.31 -5.07
C THR A 279 3.48 7.43 -3.58
N ILE A 280 3.98 6.37 -2.96
CA ILE A 280 4.56 6.43 -1.62
C ILE A 280 5.98 7.01 -1.67
N LYS A 281 6.82 6.51 -2.57
CA LYS A 281 8.20 7.00 -2.76
C LYS A 281 8.67 6.78 -4.19
N LEU A 282 9.18 7.84 -4.82
CA LEU A 282 9.62 7.81 -6.22
C LEU A 282 10.75 6.82 -6.51
N SER A 283 11.57 6.47 -5.51
CA SER A 283 12.62 5.45 -5.65
C SER A 283 12.08 4.06 -5.99
N ALA A 284 10.80 3.77 -5.73
CA ALA A 284 10.14 2.55 -6.18
C ALA A 284 9.88 2.50 -7.69
N GLY A 285 10.16 3.56 -8.45
CA GLY A 285 9.96 3.59 -9.90
C GLY A 285 10.68 2.49 -10.66
N MET A 286 11.76 1.93 -10.11
CA MET A 286 12.40 0.75 -10.70
C MET A 286 11.43 -0.45 -10.81
N MET A 287 10.45 -0.60 -9.90
CA MET A 287 9.51 -1.71 -9.86
C MET A 287 8.56 -1.78 -11.07
N VAL A 288 8.53 -0.75 -11.93
CA VAL A 288 7.78 -0.77 -13.19
C VAL A 288 8.18 -1.97 -14.09
N TRP A 289 9.38 -2.54 -13.92
CA TRP A 289 9.80 -3.76 -14.62
C TRP A 289 8.83 -4.94 -14.43
N VAL A 290 8.08 -4.98 -13.32
CA VAL A 290 7.05 -6.01 -13.04
C VAL A 290 5.97 -6.04 -14.13
N ALA A 291 5.77 -4.94 -14.88
CA ALA A 291 4.83 -4.84 -15.99
C ALA A 291 5.21 -5.71 -17.22
N VAL A 292 6.50 -6.04 -17.39
CA VAL A 292 7.00 -6.69 -18.62
C VAL A 292 6.36 -8.05 -18.82
N LYS A 293 6.40 -8.91 -17.80
CA LYS A 293 5.85 -10.27 -17.87
C LYS A 293 4.33 -10.31 -18.13
N PRO A 294 3.46 -9.58 -17.40
CA PRO A 294 2.03 -9.54 -17.70
C PRO A 294 1.75 -8.98 -19.10
N ALA A 295 2.49 -7.97 -19.56
CA ALA A 295 2.32 -7.43 -20.92
C ALA A 295 2.61 -8.51 -21.98
N VAL A 296 3.74 -9.22 -21.86
CA VAL A 296 4.09 -10.32 -22.78
C VAL A 296 3.05 -11.43 -22.76
N MET A 297 2.59 -11.85 -21.58
CA MET A 297 1.53 -12.87 -21.44
C MET A 297 0.23 -12.40 -22.08
N LEU A 298 -0.16 -11.16 -21.83
CA LEU A 298 -1.39 -10.56 -22.35
C LEU A 298 -1.40 -10.47 -23.88
N PHE A 299 -0.29 -10.06 -24.50
CA PHE A 299 -0.18 -10.01 -25.97
C PHE A 299 -0.17 -11.42 -26.59
N ARG A 300 0.50 -12.40 -25.96
CA ARG A 300 0.47 -13.80 -26.40
C ARG A 300 -0.93 -14.40 -26.34
N GLU A 301 -1.71 -14.08 -25.31
CA GLU A 301 -3.05 -14.65 -25.11
C GLU A 301 -4.15 -13.93 -25.89
N ARG A 302 -4.08 -12.60 -26.02
CA ARG A 302 -5.19 -11.78 -26.54
C ARG A 302 -4.90 -11.06 -27.86
N GLY A 303 -3.67 -11.12 -28.37
CA GLY A 303 -3.28 -10.41 -29.60
C GLY A 303 -3.69 -8.93 -29.56
N ARG A 304 -4.43 -8.44 -30.56
CA ARG A 304 -4.89 -7.04 -30.62
C ARG A 304 -5.85 -6.65 -29.47
N LYS A 305 -6.58 -7.58 -28.87
CA LYS A 305 -7.46 -7.27 -27.72
C LYS A 305 -6.69 -6.96 -26.44
N ALA A 306 -5.38 -7.22 -26.40
CA ALA A 306 -4.49 -6.83 -25.31
C ALA A 306 -4.52 -5.32 -25.06
N TRP A 307 -4.60 -4.50 -26.12
CA TRP A 307 -4.64 -3.03 -26.02
C TRP A 307 -5.79 -2.52 -25.16
N LYS A 308 -6.98 -3.16 -25.21
CA LYS A 308 -8.12 -2.76 -24.36
C LYS A 308 -7.84 -3.02 -22.87
N VAL A 309 -7.14 -4.10 -22.56
CA VAL A 309 -6.78 -4.44 -21.17
C VAL A 309 -5.64 -3.55 -20.69
N LEU A 310 -4.64 -3.29 -21.53
CA LEU A 310 -3.57 -2.34 -21.22
C LEU A 310 -4.13 -0.94 -20.98
N ALA A 311 -5.02 -0.45 -21.84
CA ALA A 311 -5.69 0.83 -21.63
C ALA A 311 -6.42 0.87 -20.29
N ALA A 312 -7.14 -0.19 -19.92
CA ALA A 312 -7.78 -0.28 -18.60
C ALA A 312 -6.77 -0.28 -17.44
N LEU A 313 -5.63 -0.96 -17.58
CA LEU A 313 -4.56 -0.96 -16.57
C LEU A 313 -3.91 0.42 -16.43
N PHE A 314 -3.65 1.12 -17.54
CA PHE A 314 -3.11 2.48 -17.52
C PHE A 314 -4.12 3.47 -16.95
N LEU A 315 -5.42 3.30 -17.21
CA LEU A 315 -6.46 4.10 -16.57
C LEU A 315 -6.49 3.86 -15.06
N LEU A 316 -6.39 2.61 -14.60
CA LEU A 316 -6.31 2.29 -13.17
C LEU A 316 -5.03 2.85 -12.53
N ALA A 317 -3.89 2.77 -13.23
CA ALA A 317 -2.64 3.37 -12.77
C ALA A 317 -2.77 4.89 -12.65
N GLY A 318 -3.35 5.55 -13.66
CA GLY A 318 -3.62 6.98 -13.63
C GLY A 318 -4.57 7.38 -12.50
N LEU A 319 -5.59 6.57 -12.19
CA LEU A 319 -6.46 6.82 -11.02
C LEU A 319 -5.68 6.80 -9.70
N VAL A 320 -4.64 5.98 -9.59
CA VAL A 320 -3.76 5.91 -8.40
C VAL A 320 -2.79 7.10 -8.35
N GLU A 321 -2.21 7.49 -9.49
CA GLU A 321 -1.17 8.53 -9.56
C GLU A 321 -1.72 9.96 -9.55
N VAL A 322 -2.88 10.21 -10.18
CA VAL A 322 -3.42 11.56 -10.34
C VAL A 322 -3.65 12.29 -9.02
N PRO A 323 -4.28 11.68 -7.98
CA PRO A 323 -4.44 12.35 -6.69
C PRO A 323 -3.10 12.73 -6.07
N PHE A 324 -2.10 11.84 -6.11
CA PHE A 324 -0.75 12.13 -5.66
C PHE A 324 -0.13 13.33 -6.39
N LEU A 325 -0.24 13.39 -7.72
CA LEU A 325 0.29 14.52 -8.52
C LEU A 325 -0.45 15.83 -8.22
N LEU A 326 -1.77 15.78 -8.10
CA LEU A 326 -2.57 16.95 -7.72
C LEU A 326 -2.17 17.48 -6.34
N ARG A 327 -1.98 16.59 -5.36
CA ARG A 327 -1.52 16.94 -4.01
C ARG A 327 -0.14 17.59 -4.05
N ASN A 328 0.80 17.11 -4.87
CA ASN A 328 2.10 17.77 -5.05
C ASN A 328 1.97 19.21 -5.56
N VAL A 329 1.15 19.43 -6.59
CA VAL A 329 0.93 20.77 -7.18
C VAL A 329 0.25 21.69 -6.17
N LEU A 330 -0.72 21.20 -5.40
CA LEU A 330 -1.36 22.01 -4.38
C LEU A 330 -0.39 22.35 -3.24
N LEU A 331 0.38 21.39 -2.72
CA LEU A 331 1.29 21.61 -1.60
C LEU A 331 2.48 22.53 -1.95
N SER A 332 2.99 22.44 -3.19
CA SER A 332 4.28 23.04 -3.56
C SER A 332 4.26 23.92 -4.83
N GLY A 333 3.23 23.79 -5.67
CA GLY A 333 3.21 24.36 -7.02
C GLY A 333 4.06 23.61 -8.05
N TRP A 334 4.68 22.48 -7.68
CA TRP A 334 5.48 21.62 -8.55
C TRP A 334 4.77 20.28 -8.78
N LEU A 335 4.92 19.70 -9.98
CA LEU A 335 4.30 18.41 -10.29
C LEU A 335 4.86 17.28 -9.42
N ILE A 336 6.18 17.32 -9.19
CA ILE A 336 6.92 16.36 -8.37
C ILE A 336 7.93 17.16 -7.55
N TYR A 337 7.68 17.39 -6.27
CA TYR A 337 8.60 18.12 -5.40
C TYR A 337 9.61 17.15 -4.75
N PRO A 338 10.92 17.49 -4.62
CA PRO A 338 11.63 18.68 -5.12
C PRO A 338 12.36 18.43 -6.46
N PHE A 339 11.65 17.99 -7.50
CA PHE A 339 12.22 17.77 -8.84
C PHE A 339 11.95 18.96 -9.78
N ALA A 340 13.01 19.70 -10.12
CA ALA A 340 12.91 20.93 -10.93
C ALA A 340 12.63 20.69 -12.43
N GLY A 341 12.74 19.45 -12.91
CA GLY A 341 12.72 19.14 -14.35
C GLY A 341 11.34 19.26 -15.00
N LEU A 342 10.26 19.31 -14.21
CA LEU A 342 8.88 19.36 -14.70
C LEU A 342 8.20 20.63 -14.20
N ASP A 343 8.52 21.74 -14.87
CA ASP A 343 7.93 23.05 -14.61
C ASP A 343 6.70 23.27 -15.52
N LEU A 344 5.54 22.78 -15.08
CA LEU A 344 4.30 22.80 -15.88
C LEU A 344 3.23 23.79 -15.38
N PHE A 345 3.37 24.30 -14.16
CA PHE A 345 2.33 25.08 -13.49
C PHE A 345 2.87 26.45 -13.05
N ALA A 346 2.10 27.50 -13.33
CA ALA A 346 2.34 28.86 -12.85
C ALA A 346 1.22 29.22 -11.86
N VAL A 347 1.40 28.85 -10.60
CA VAL A 347 0.45 29.11 -9.51
C VAL A 347 1.06 30.08 -8.50
N ASP A 348 0.23 30.91 -7.86
CA ASP A 348 0.68 32.00 -6.96
C ASP A 348 1.43 31.49 -5.73
N TRP A 349 1.16 30.25 -5.31
CA TRP A 349 1.76 29.63 -4.13
C TRP A 349 2.95 28.71 -4.46
N LYS A 350 3.52 28.83 -5.65
CA LYS A 350 4.62 27.96 -6.07
C LYS A 350 5.90 28.27 -5.30
N ILE A 351 6.53 27.23 -4.74
CA ILE A 351 7.82 27.35 -4.06
C ILE A 351 8.85 27.87 -5.07
N PRO A 352 9.62 28.93 -4.74
CA PRO A 352 10.63 29.48 -5.63
C PRO A 352 11.63 28.41 -6.08
N LYS A 353 12.03 28.46 -7.36
CA LYS A 353 12.96 27.48 -7.95
C LYS A 353 14.29 27.39 -7.20
N GLY A 354 14.77 28.51 -6.62
CA GLY A 354 15.98 28.54 -5.81
C GLY A 354 15.87 27.65 -4.57
N GLU A 355 14.78 27.80 -3.81
CA GLU A 355 14.49 26.97 -2.62
C GLU A 355 14.35 25.50 -2.98
N LEU A 356 13.63 25.18 -4.06
CA LEU A 356 13.51 23.81 -4.52
C LEU A 356 14.87 23.18 -4.85
N LEU A 357 15.74 23.92 -5.56
CA LEU A 357 17.08 23.42 -5.92
C LEU A 357 18.00 23.29 -4.71
N TYR A 358 17.84 24.15 -3.71
CA TYR A 358 18.54 24.06 -2.45
C TYR A 358 18.12 22.79 -1.69
N ASP A 359 16.80 22.60 -1.50
CA ASP A 359 16.24 21.45 -0.80
C ASP A 359 16.58 20.13 -1.51
N ALA A 360 16.50 20.09 -2.84
CA ALA A 360 16.92 18.93 -3.64
C ALA A 360 18.40 18.56 -3.42
N LYS A 361 19.28 19.56 -3.25
CA LYS A 361 20.70 19.33 -2.93
C LYS A 361 20.89 18.84 -1.49
N GLU A 362 20.15 19.38 -0.53
CA GLU A 362 20.18 18.95 0.87
C GLU A 362 19.80 17.48 1.00
N ILE A 363 18.67 17.08 0.41
CA ILE A 363 18.23 15.67 0.36
C ILE A 363 19.28 14.80 -0.33
N GLY A 364 19.86 15.28 -1.44
CA GLY A 364 20.89 14.56 -2.18
C GLY A 364 22.21 14.39 -1.40
N ALA A 365 22.60 15.39 -0.61
CA ALA A 365 23.78 15.34 0.25
C ALA A 365 23.57 14.37 1.42
N TYR A 366 22.42 14.48 2.10
CA TYR A 366 22.04 13.60 3.19
C TYR A 366 21.95 12.14 2.73
N GLY A 367 21.34 11.88 1.56
CA GLY A 367 21.26 10.54 0.97
C GLY A 367 22.60 9.91 0.60
N ARG A 368 23.68 10.71 0.50
CA ARG A 368 25.06 10.23 0.27
C ARG A 368 25.86 10.10 1.57
N GLY A 369 25.27 10.42 2.73
CA GLY A 369 25.94 10.40 4.02
C GLY A 369 26.87 11.61 4.27
N TYR A 370 26.70 12.70 3.53
CA TYR A 370 27.34 13.96 3.87
C TYR A 370 26.50 14.64 4.97
N HIS A 371 27.02 14.62 6.19
CA HIS A 371 26.44 15.26 7.38
C HIS A 371 27.17 16.56 7.72
#